data_AF-A0AAP9GU20-F1
#
_entry.id   AF-A0AAP9GU20-F1
#
_cell.length_a   1.000
_cell.length_b   1.000
_cell.length_c   1.000
_cell.angle_alpha   90.00
_cell.angle_beta   90.00
_cell.angle_gamma   90.00
#
_symmetry.space_group_name_H-M   'P 1'
#
loop_
_entity.id
_entity.type
_entity.pdbx_description
1 polymer ?
#
loop_
_entity_poly.entity_id
_entity_poly.type
_entity_poly.pdbx_seq_one_letter_code
_entity_poly.pdbx_strand_id
1 'polypeptide(L)'
;MSTFFAKSLAVKLKQNKQSLKLGMLALLLLSSAPLMADSQNKAVWYRYYDQHGVANISSNVTPNHIRHGYEALDRNMQVIQRARPYNTEMDIKKAPQRAAQAYQMESDQRLKKAYTNSQTAITKRNNALAHIKKQIIFQQEQLKQLQNDRITFKRQEMEYLRKVKPVPAQLKTNLDNNLKNIELKKDMIQSLQTSYRNTQAEYDRIITRLKALE
;
A
#
# COMPACT_ATOMS: atom_id res chain seq x y z
N MET A 1 13.97 55.54 -25.27
CA MET A 1 14.14 54.57 -24.17
C MET A 1 14.70 53.29 -24.77
N SER A 2 16.02 53.11 -24.76
CA SER A 2 16.71 52.04 -25.50
C SER A 2 17.61 51.23 -24.57
N THR A 3 17.30 49.94 -24.48
CA THR A 3 18.20 48.77 -24.47
C THR A 3 19.51 48.86 -23.67
N PHE A 4 19.61 48.05 -22.61
CA PHE A 4 20.90 47.68 -22.02
C PHE A 4 21.13 46.16 -22.14
N PHE A 5 22.14 45.82 -22.95
CA PHE A 5 22.79 44.52 -23.03
C PHE A 5 24.21 44.67 -22.46
N ALA A 6 24.60 43.68 -21.65
CA ALA A 6 25.94 43.17 -21.33
C ALA A 6 27.20 44.02 -21.58
N LYS A 7 28.11 44.05 -20.59
CA LYS A 7 29.44 43.42 -20.65
C LYS A 7 30.30 43.71 -19.41
N SER A 8 31.06 42.69 -19.01
CA SER A 8 32.17 42.75 -18.07
C SER A 8 33.37 43.55 -18.60
N LEU A 9 34.13 44.22 -17.73
CA LEU A 9 35.59 43.98 -17.63
C LEU A 9 36.19 44.66 -16.38
N ALA A 10 37.19 43.96 -15.83
CA ALA A 10 38.16 44.28 -14.78
C ALA A 10 38.60 45.75 -14.60
N VAL A 11 39.02 46.11 -13.38
CA VAL A 11 40.37 46.67 -13.09
C VAL A 11 40.73 46.42 -11.62
N LYS A 12 42.00 46.06 -11.41
CA LYS A 12 42.68 45.63 -10.19
C LYS A 12 43.25 46.79 -9.35
N LEU A 13 43.52 46.47 -8.09
CA LEU A 13 44.64 46.91 -7.22
C LEU A 13 44.60 48.32 -6.58
N LYS A 14 44.43 48.33 -5.26
CA LYS A 14 45.25 49.17 -4.37
C LYS A 14 45.63 48.40 -3.11
N GLN A 15 46.94 48.30 -2.90
CA GLN A 15 47.61 47.68 -1.76
C GLN A 15 47.53 48.58 -0.52
N ASN A 16 47.36 47.99 0.67
CA ASN A 16 48.04 48.41 1.91
C ASN A 16 47.91 47.27 2.95
N LYS A 17 48.88 46.36 3.04
CA LYS A 17 49.93 46.30 4.08
C LYS A 17 49.42 46.67 5.49
N GLN A 18 49.35 45.66 6.36
CA GLN A 18 49.87 45.61 7.75
C GLN A 18 48.95 44.79 8.66
N SER A 19 49.42 43.59 9.03
CA SER A 19 49.22 42.85 10.30
C SER A 19 49.15 41.33 10.09
N LEU A 20 50.23 40.77 9.54
CA LEU A 20 50.54 39.35 9.69
C LEU A 20 51.54 39.25 10.84
N LYS A 21 51.16 38.58 11.93
CA LYS A 21 52.00 37.79 12.87
C LYS A 21 51.26 37.61 14.19
N LEU A 22 50.70 36.42 14.41
CA LEU A 22 50.73 35.71 15.69
C LEU A 22 50.19 34.28 15.48
N GLY A 23 50.96 33.27 15.89
CA GLY A 23 50.41 31.94 16.17
C GLY A 23 50.82 30.79 15.25
N MET A 24 52.12 30.62 14.94
CA MET A 24 52.67 29.32 14.56
C MET A 24 53.34 28.69 15.79
N LEU A 25 52.58 27.95 16.62
CA LEU A 25 53.14 26.99 17.59
C LEU A 25 52.05 26.09 18.19
N ALA A 26 51.73 24.96 17.54
CA ALA A 26 51.09 23.81 18.18
C ALA A 26 51.08 22.62 17.20
N LEU A 27 52.26 22.14 16.82
CA LEU A 27 52.44 20.79 16.29
C LEU A 27 53.24 20.02 17.35
N LEU A 28 52.84 18.77 17.61
CA LEU A 28 53.34 17.85 18.64
C LEU A 28 52.67 17.92 20.03
N LEU A 29 51.43 17.45 20.08
CA LEU A 29 51.05 16.50 21.13
C LEU A 29 50.53 15.24 20.42
N LEU A 30 51.44 14.26 20.27
CA LEU A 30 51.12 12.88 19.93
C LEU A 30 50.15 12.35 20.99
N SER A 31 48.87 12.36 20.68
CA SER A 31 47.86 11.57 21.38
C SER A 31 48.08 10.11 21.03
N SER A 32 48.82 9.39 21.88
CA SER A 32 48.71 7.93 21.96
C SER A 32 47.34 7.62 22.58
N ALA A 33 46.29 7.68 21.74
CA ALA A 33 45.04 7.02 22.09
C ALA A 33 45.37 5.52 22.19
N PRO A 34 45.12 4.84 23.33
CA PRO A 34 45.12 3.40 23.30
C PRO A 34 44.07 2.99 22.28
N LEU A 35 44.50 2.23 21.28
CA LEU A 35 43.61 1.38 20.51
C LEU A 35 42.92 0.47 21.53
N MET A 36 41.77 0.91 22.04
CA MET A 36 40.82 0.00 22.65
C MET A 36 40.48 -0.95 21.53
N ALA A 37 41.12 -2.13 21.56
CA ALA A 37 40.70 -3.25 20.76
C ALA A 37 39.22 -3.39 21.06
N ASP A 38 38.38 -3.13 20.05
CA ASP A 38 36.98 -3.52 20.07
C ASP A 38 37.01 -5.06 20.06
N SER A 39 37.27 -5.65 21.22
CA SER A 39 37.02 -7.06 21.47
C SER A 39 35.51 -7.15 21.46
N GLN A 40 34.94 -7.22 20.26
CA GLN A 40 33.53 -7.48 20.05
C GLN A 40 33.20 -8.64 20.98
N ASN A 41 32.38 -8.36 21.99
CA ASN A 41 32.08 -9.26 23.08
C ASN A 41 31.22 -10.39 22.50
N LYS A 42 31.88 -11.29 21.78
CA LYS A 42 31.28 -12.34 20.97
C LYS A 42 31.22 -13.60 21.80
N ALA A 43 30.04 -14.21 21.81
CA ALA A 43 29.85 -15.52 22.39
C ALA A 43 30.78 -16.53 21.70
N VAL A 44 31.55 -17.25 22.50
CA VAL A 44 32.40 -18.37 22.06
C VAL A 44 31.83 -19.68 22.58
N TRP A 45 31.21 -19.65 23.76
CA TRP A 45 30.59 -20.81 24.36
C TRP A 45 29.16 -20.52 24.79
N TYR A 46 28.37 -21.57 24.87
CA TYR A 46 27.01 -21.54 25.39
C TYR A 46 26.91 -22.58 26.51
N ARG A 47 26.34 -22.17 27.63
CA ARG A 47 26.17 -23.02 28.82
C ARG A 47 24.71 -23.09 29.22
N TYR A 48 24.20 -24.29 29.48
CA TYR A 48 22.92 -24.45 30.18
C TYR A 48 23.10 -25.33 31.42
N TYR A 49 22.11 -25.27 32.30
CA TYR A 49 22.01 -26.16 33.45
C TYR A 49 20.88 -27.13 33.19
N ASP A 50 21.14 -28.43 33.32
CA ASP A 50 20.09 -29.44 33.26
C ASP A 50 19.26 -29.47 34.55
N GLN A 51 18.31 -30.40 34.62
CA GLN A 51 17.42 -30.54 35.78
C GLN A 51 18.15 -30.88 37.09
N HIS A 52 19.38 -31.39 37.01
CA HIS A 52 20.23 -31.72 38.15
C HIS A 52 21.23 -30.60 38.49
N GLY A 53 21.16 -29.47 37.78
CA GLY A 53 22.06 -28.33 37.98
C GLY A 53 23.45 -28.53 37.38
N VAL A 54 23.65 -29.53 36.50
CA VAL A 54 24.95 -29.78 35.87
C VAL A 54 25.13 -28.84 34.68
N ALA A 55 26.25 -28.12 34.69
CA ALA A 55 26.63 -27.21 33.62
C ALA A 55 27.06 -28.00 32.38
N ASN A 56 26.34 -27.81 31.29
CA ASN A 56 26.64 -28.38 29.98
C ASN A 56 27.06 -27.25 29.04
N ILE A 57 28.26 -27.35 28.46
CA ILE A 57 28.86 -26.29 27.64
C ILE A 57 29.09 -26.81 26.21
N SER A 58 28.78 -25.96 25.23
CA SER A 58 28.96 -26.26 23.80
C SER A 58 29.38 -24.99 23.06
N SER A 59 30.12 -25.12 21.95
CA SER A 59 30.41 -24.01 21.04
C SER A 59 29.17 -23.53 20.27
N ASN A 60 28.09 -24.33 20.27
CA ASN A 60 26.88 -24.06 19.53
C ASN A 60 25.64 -24.24 20.43
N VAL A 61 24.61 -23.41 20.21
CA VAL A 61 23.32 -23.53 20.90
C VAL A 61 22.60 -24.79 20.41
N THR A 62 22.29 -25.71 21.34
CA THR A 62 21.55 -26.95 21.05
C THR A 62 20.08 -26.85 21.50
N PRO A 63 19.18 -27.77 21.10
CA PRO A 63 17.81 -27.78 21.59
C PRO A 63 17.68 -27.83 23.12
N ASN A 64 18.62 -28.47 23.83
CA ASN A 64 18.63 -28.47 25.30
C ASN A 64 18.95 -27.10 25.88
N HIS A 65 19.85 -26.32 25.25
CA HIS A 65 20.10 -24.94 25.65
C HIS A 65 18.84 -24.09 25.52
N ILE A 66 18.08 -24.25 24.43
CA ILE A 66 16.82 -23.54 24.21
C ILE A 66 15.77 -23.97 25.25
N ARG A 67 15.68 -25.27 25.53
CA ARG A 67 14.72 -25.84 26.50
C ARG A 67 14.96 -25.35 27.93
N HIS A 68 16.22 -25.33 28.37
CA HIS A 68 16.59 -24.99 29.75
C HIS A 68 16.98 -23.53 29.95
N GLY A 69 17.08 -22.75 28.87
CA GLY A 69 17.72 -21.45 28.91
C GLY A 69 19.24 -21.62 28.95
N TYR A 70 19.96 -20.61 28.50
CA TYR A 70 21.41 -20.71 28.43
C TYR A 70 22.09 -19.36 28.64
N GLU A 71 23.35 -19.43 29.02
CA GLU A 71 24.26 -18.30 29.13
C GLU A 71 25.21 -18.34 27.95
N ALA A 72 25.36 -17.21 27.25
CA ALA A 72 26.41 -17.03 26.27
C ALA A 72 27.66 -16.53 27.02
N LEU A 73 28.80 -17.15 26.74
CA LEU A 73 30.06 -16.91 27.40
C LEU A 73 31.11 -16.40 26.40
N ASP A 74 31.99 -15.50 26.84
CA ASP A 74 33.15 -15.07 26.07
C ASP A 74 34.31 -16.10 26.10
N ARG A 75 35.45 -15.74 25.51
CA ARG A 75 36.67 -16.58 25.51
C ARG A 75 37.20 -16.87 26.91
N ASN A 76 36.91 -16.01 27.89
CA ASN A 76 37.35 -16.10 29.27
C ASN A 76 36.31 -16.81 30.16
N MET A 77 35.29 -17.45 29.56
CA MET A 77 34.18 -18.11 30.25
C MET A 77 33.30 -17.16 31.08
N GLN A 78 33.32 -15.86 30.79
CA GLN A 78 32.49 -14.86 31.45
C GLN A 78 31.13 -14.77 30.77
N VAL A 79 30.05 -14.66 31.56
CA VAL A 79 28.69 -14.53 31.03
C VAL A 79 28.50 -13.15 30.43
N ILE A 80 28.15 -13.11 29.15
CA ILE A 80 27.90 -11.88 28.41
C ILE A 80 26.43 -11.70 28.07
N GLN A 81 25.64 -12.79 28.06
CA GLN A 81 24.19 -12.75 27.83
C GLN A 81 23.50 -13.96 28.48
N ARG A 82 22.24 -13.78 28.92
CA ARG A 82 21.38 -14.87 29.40
C ARG A 82 20.10 -14.96 28.58
N ALA A 83 19.84 -16.14 28.02
CA ALA A 83 18.60 -16.50 27.34
C ALA A 83 17.70 -17.32 28.27
N ARG A 84 16.41 -16.98 28.31
CA ARG A 84 15.43 -17.69 29.15
C ARG A 84 15.07 -19.04 28.55
N PRO A 85 14.64 -20.02 29.37
CA PRO A 85 14.05 -21.26 28.88
C PRO A 85 12.89 -21.00 27.92
N TYR A 86 12.81 -21.78 26.84
CA TYR A 86 11.69 -21.73 25.92
C TYR A 86 10.40 -22.22 26.59
N ASN A 87 9.35 -21.42 26.47
CA ASN A 87 8.04 -21.71 27.06
C ASN A 87 7.04 -22.04 25.95
N THR A 88 6.73 -23.33 25.80
CA THR A 88 5.79 -23.86 24.81
C THR A 88 4.37 -23.31 24.99
N GLU A 89 3.87 -23.21 26.22
CA GLU A 89 2.52 -22.70 26.50
C GLU A 89 2.35 -21.24 26.09
N MET A 90 3.35 -20.41 26.40
CA MET A 90 3.37 -19.00 25.99
C MET A 90 3.48 -18.85 24.48
N ASP A 91 4.22 -19.73 23.80
CA ASP A 91 4.35 -19.71 22.36
C ASP A 91 3.05 -20.11 21.65
N ILE A 92 2.36 -21.14 22.15
CA ILE A 92 1.03 -21.55 21.69
C ILE A 92 0.02 -20.40 21.89
N LYS A 93 0.02 -19.75 23.06
CA LYS A 93 -0.86 -18.59 23.33
C LYS A 93 -0.59 -17.41 22.39
N LYS A 94 0.67 -17.17 22.01
CA LYS A 94 1.06 -16.08 21.10
C LYS A 94 0.96 -16.45 19.63
N ALA A 95 0.87 -17.74 19.28
CA ALA A 95 0.84 -18.19 17.90
C ALA A 95 -0.29 -17.56 17.06
N PRO A 96 -1.55 -17.46 17.54
CA PRO A 96 -2.62 -16.81 16.78
C PRO A 96 -2.34 -15.33 16.50
N GLN A 97 -1.79 -14.60 17.49
CA GLN A 97 -1.43 -13.18 17.31
C GLN A 97 -0.32 -13.02 16.27
N ARG A 98 0.71 -13.88 16.34
CA ARG A 98 1.83 -13.89 15.38
C ARG A 98 1.33 -14.19 13.97
N ALA A 99 0.44 -15.18 13.83
CA ALA A 99 -0.18 -15.52 12.56
C ALA A 99 -1.00 -14.35 12.00
N ALA A 100 -1.86 -13.74 12.82
CA ALA A 100 -2.66 -12.57 12.42
C ALA A 100 -1.78 -11.38 11.96
N GLN A 101 -0.69 -11.11 12.68
CA GLN A 101 0.29 -10.08 12.30
C GLN A 101 0.97 -10.42 10.96
N ALA A 102 1.39 -11.67 10.77
CA ALA A 102 2.00 -12.11 9.52
C ALA A 102 1.03 -11.97 8.34
N TYR A 103 -0.23 -12.38 8.50
CA TYR A 103 -1.27 -12.20 7.49
C TYR A 103 -1.52 -10.72 7.17
N GLN A 104 -1.54 -9.85 8.19
CA GLN A 104 -1.71 -8.41 7.99
C GLN A 104 -0.54 -7.81 7.21
N MET A 105 0.71 -8.14 7.61
CA MET A 105 1.91 -7.70 6.90
C MET A 105 1.93 -8.17 5.45
N GLU A 106 1.54 -9.43 5.21
CA GLU A 106 1.44 -9.97 3.85
C GLU A 106 0.38 -9.22 3.02
N SER A 107 -0.81 -8.99 3.60
CA SER A 107 -1.87 -8.21 2.95
C SER A 107 -1.41 -6.79 2.60
N ASP A 108 -0.73 -6.12 3.53
CA ASP A 108 -0.20 -4.77 3.32
C ASP A 108 0.87 -4.75 2.24
N GLN A 109 1.76 -5.74 2.21
CA GLN A 109 2.75 -5.88 1.14
C GLN A 109 2.08 -6.11 -0.22
N ARG A 110 1.01 -6.91 -0.28
CA ARG A 110 0.23 -7.09 -1.51
C ARG A 110 -0.40 -5.77 -1.96
N LEU A 111 -0.97 -4.98 -1.05
CA LEU A 111 -1.52 -3.66 -1.37
C LEU A 111 -0.44 -2.72 -1.92
N LYS A 112 0.72 -2.63 -1.26
CA LYS A 112 1.85 -1.81 -1.73
C LYS A 112 2.37 -2.29 -3.10
N LYS A 113 2.39 -3.59 -3.37
CA LYS A 113 2.76 -4.11 -4.71
C LYS A 113 1.73 -3.76 -5.78
N ALA A 114 0.44 -3.83 -5.47
CA ALA A 114 -0.63 -3.60 -6.45
C ALA A 114 -0.83 -2.11 -6.80
N TYR A 115 -0.63 -1.23 -5.82
CA TYR A 115 -0.96 0.19 -5.94
C TYR A 115 0.23 1.13 -5.75
N THR A 116 1.37 0.67 -5.22
CA THR A 116 2.53 1.50 -4.84
C THR A 116 2.24 2.47 -3.68
N ASN A 117 1.26 3.35 -3.85
CA ASN A 117 0.83 4.36 -2.88
C ASN A 117 -0.69 4.65 -3.02
N SER A 118 -1.23 5.41 -2.07
CA SER A 118 -2.62 5.81 -1.98
C SER A 118 -3.06 6.69 -3.15
N GLN A 119 -2.17 7.52 -3.69
CA GLN A 119 -2.47 8.39 -4.83
C GLN A 119 -2.71 7.58 -6.12
N THR A 120 -1.91 6.55 -6.38
CA THR A 120 -2.13 5.64 -7.51
C THR A 120 -3.42 4.85 -7.35
N ALA A 121 -3.78 4.44 -6.12
CA ALA A 121 -5.08 3.83 -5.84
C ALA A 121 -6.26 4.79 -6.12
N ILE A 122 -6.14 6.07 -5.76
CA ILE A 122 -7.14 7.11 -6.08
C ILE A 122 -7.31 7.25 -7.59
N THR A 123 -6.20 7.32 -8.35
CA THR A 123 -6.26 7.42 -9.81
C THR A 123 -6.95 6.20 -10.43
N LYS A 124 -6.60 4.99 -9.99
CA LYS A 124 -7.25 3.75 -10.45
C LYS A 124 -8.75 3.73 -10.13
N ARG A 125 -9.14 4.13 -8.91
CA ARG A 125 -10.55 4.29 -8.52
C ARG A 125 -11.27 5.23 -9.47
N ASN A 126 -10.74 6.44 -9.67
CA ASN A 126 -11.38 7.45 -10.50
C ASN A 126 -11.55 6.97 -11.95
N ASN A 127 -10.57 6.27 -12.51
CA ASN A 127 -10.65 5.69 -13.84
C ASN A 127 -11.73 4.59 -13.92
N ALA A 128 -11.78 3.69 -12.94
CA ALA A 128 -12.78 2.62 -12.88
C ALA A 128 -14.21 3.20 -12.76
N LEU A 129 -14.41 4.16 -11.85
CA LEU A 129 -15.69 4.82 -11.66
C LEU A 129 -16.11 5.63 -12.90
N ALA A 130 -15.17 6.30 -13.56
CA ALA A 130 -15.45 7.00 -14.82
C ALA A 130 -15.88 6.03 -15.93
N HIS A 131 -15.28 4.84 -16.00
CA HIS A 131 -15.66 3.81 -16.96
C HIS A 131 -17.09 3.31 -16.71
N ILE A 132 -17.42 2.93 -15.47
CA ILE A 132 -18.76 2.47 -15.09
C ILE A 132 -19.79 3.59 -15.35
N LYS A 133 -19.46 4.83 -15.02
CA LYS A 133 -20.33 5.99 -15.29
C LYS A 133 -20.62 6.17 -16.78
N LYS A 134 -19.61 6.03 -17.65
CA LYS A 134 -19.81 6.07 -19.11
C LYS A 134 -20.76 4.97 -19.58
N GLN A 135 -20.63 3.76 -19.04
CA GLN A 135 -21.55 2.66 -19.34
C GLN A 135 -22.98 2.98 -18.89
N ILE A 136 -23.18 3.53 -17.69
CA ILE A 136 -24.50 3.95 -17.18
C ILE A 136 -25.13 4.97 -18.12
N ILE A 137 -24.40 6.03 -18.50
CA ILE A 137 -24.89 7.08 -19.41
C ILE A 137 -25.32 6.46 -20.74
N PHE A 138 -24.47 5.60 -21.32
CA PHE A 138 -24.79 4.91 -22.56
C PHE A 138 -26.08 4.07 -22.44
N GLN A 139 -26.26 3.29 -21.37
CA GLN A 139 -27.49 2.51 -21.20
C GLN A 139 -28.72 3.42 -20.97
N GLN A 140 -28.56 4.56 -20.30
CA GLN A 140 -29.63 5.54 -20.12
C GLN A 140 -30.08 6.18 -21.44
N GLU A 141 -29.13 6.49 -22.33
CA GLU A 141 -29.44 7.00 -23.68
C GLU A 141 -30.20 5.95 -24.50
N GLN A 142 -29.77 4.69 -24.45
CA GLN A 142 -30.48 3.58 -25.10
C GLN A 142 -31.90 3.39 -24.54
N LEU A 143 -32.06 3.48 -23.21
CA LEU A 143 -33.37 3.41 -22.56
C LEU A 143 -34.28 4.55 -23.02
N LYS A 144 -33.75 5.78 -23.11
CA LYS A 144 -34.49 6.94 -23.60
C LYS A 144 -34.97 6.73 -25.04
N GLN A 145 -34.13 6.17 -25.90
CA GLN A 145 -34.53 5.84 -27.28
C GLN A 145 -35.68 4.83 -27.29
N LEU A 146 -35.58 3.74 -26.53
CA LEU A 146 -36.65 2.74 -26.42
C LEU A 146 -37.97 3.35 -25.92
N GLN A 147 -37.90 4.28 -24.96
CA GLN A 147 -39.09 5.00 -24.48
C GLN A 147 -39.74 5.86 -25.57
N ASN A 148 -38.94 6.54 -26.40
CA ASN A 148 -39.44 7.31 -27.54
C ASN A 148 -40.09 6.41 -28.60
N ASP A 149 -39.47 5.27 -28.90
CA ASP A 149 -40.02 4.27 -29.83
C ASP A 149 -41.35 3.74 -29.30
N ARG A 150 -41.45 3.49 -27.99
CA ARG A 150 -42.71 3.07 -27.34
C ARG A 150 -43.83 4.08 -27.54
N ILE A 151 -43.55 5.37 -27.35
CA ILE A 151 -44.53 6.44 -27.56
C ILE A 151 -45.02 6.42 -29.00
N THR A 152 -44.10 6.21 -29.96
CA THR A 152 -44.44 6.13 -31.39
C THR A 152 -45.31 4.92 -31.69
N PHE A 153 -44.95 3.73 -31.21
CA PHE A 153 -45.74 2.51 -31.40
C PHE A 153 -47.13 2.61 -30.74
N LYS A 154 -47.22 3.18 -29.54
CA LYS A 154 -48.51 3.42 -28.88
C LYS A 154 -49.38 4.42 -29.64
N ARG A 155 -48.79 5.46 -30.23
CA ARG A 155 -49.54 6.38 -31.10
C ARG A 155 -50.09 5.65 -32.33
N GLN A 156 -49.28 4.81 -32.98
CA GLN A 156 -49.73 4.00 -34.11
C GLN A 156 -50.87 3.05 -33.71
N GLU A 157 -50.75 2.37 -32.58
CA GLU A 157 -51.78 1.48 -32.04
C GLU A 157 -53.11 2.24 -31.85
N MET A 158 -53.06 3.41 -31.24
CA MET A 158 -54.24 4.26 -31.04
C MET A 158 -54.90 4.69 -32.35
N GLU A 159 -54.13 4.96 -33.40
CA GLU A 159 -54.69 5.31 -34.72
C GLU A 159 -55.46 4.15 -35.37
N TYR A 160 -55.01 2.90 -35.20
CA TYR A 160 -55.76 1.73 -35.66
C TYR A 160 -57.06 1.57 -34.88
N LEU A 161 -57.00 1.72 -33.55
CA LEU A 161 -58.17 1.60 -32.68
C LEU A 161 -59.22 2.69 -32.99
N ARG A 162 -58.81 3.93 -33.22
CA ARG A 162 -59.70 5.03 -33.65
C ARG A 162 -60.43 4.74 -34.96
N LYS A 163 -59.74 4.07 -35.89
CA LYS A 163 -60.30 3.68 -37.19
C LYS A 163 -61.10 2.37 -37.12
N VAL A 164 -61.28 1.79 -35.94
CA VAL A 164 -61.92 0.48 -35.72
C VAL A 164 -61.28 -0.61 -36.59
N LYS A 165 -59.97 -0.50 -36.81
CA LYS A 165 -59.17 -1.47 -37.57
C LYS A 165 -58.39 -2.36 -36.60
N PRO A 166 -58.20 -3.65 -36.94
CA PRO A 166 -57.36 -4.52 -36.13
C PRO A 166 -55.92 -4.02 -36.13
N VAL A 167 -55.30 -4.00 -34.95
CA VAL A 167 -53.88 -3.64 -34.78
C VAL A 167 -53.01 -4.73 -35.44
N PRO A 168 -52.08 -4.37 -36.37
CA PRO A 168 -51.23 -5.34 -37.04
C PRO A 168 -50.40 -6.19 -36.06
N ALA A 169 -50.24 -7.48 -36.36
CA ALA A 169 -49.47 -8.40 -35.51
C ALA A 169 -48.01 -7.95 -35.29
N GLN A 170 -47.39 -7.37 -36.32
CA GLN A 170 -46.05 -6.80 -36.21
C GLN A 170 -45.96 -5.67 -35.19
N LEU A 171 -46.98 -4.80 -35.11
CA LEU A 171 -46.99 -3.68 -34.17
C LEU A 171 -47.11 -4.17 -32.72
N LYS A 172 -47.93 -5.20 -32.48
CA LYS A 172 -48.01 -5.86 -31.16
C LYS A 172 -46.66 -6.46 -30.75
N THR A 173 -46.02 -7.18 -31.67
CA THR A 173 -44.69 -7.77 -31.45
C THR A 173 -43.63 -6.71 -31.14
N ASN A 174 -43.65 -5.59 -31.86
CA ASN A 174 -42.74 -4.47 -31.61
C ASN A 174 -42.96 -3.84 -30.22
N LEU A 175 -44.21 -3.68 -29.80
CA LEU A 175 -44.55 -3.20 -28.45
C LEU A 175 -44.05 -4.15 -27.36
N ASP A 176 -44.25 -5.46 -27.51
CA ASP A 176 -43.82 -6.46 -26.55
C ASP A 176 -42.29 -6.53 -26.44
N ASN A 177 -41.60 -6.53 -27.58
CA ASN A 177 -40.13 -6.53 -27.61
C ASN A 177 -39.56 -5.24 -27.03
N ASN A 178 -40.17 -4.09 -27.34
CA ASN A 178 -39.78 -2.80 -26.77
C ASN A 178 -39.92 -2.80 -25.24
N LEU A 179 -41.04 -3.30 -24.71
CA LEU A 179 -41.26 -3.42 -23.26
C LEU A 179 -40.21 -4.32 -22.60
N LYS A 180 -39.94 -5.50 -23.16
CA LYS A 180 -38.89 -6.41 -22.66
C LYS A 180 -37.52 -5.74 -22.65
N ASN A 181 -37.16 -5.05 -23.73
CA ASN A 181 -35.89 -4.34 -23.83
C ASN A 181 -35.78 -3.18 -22.83
N ILE A 182 -36.88 -2.46 -22.56
CA ILE A 182 -36.91 -1.41 -21.52
C ILE A 182 -36.57 -1.99 -20.15
N GLU A 183 -37.21 -3.11 -19.76
CA GLU A 183 -36.95 -3.74 -18.46
C GLU A 183 -35.51 -4.25 -18.37
N LEU A 184 -35.01 -4.93 -19.42
CA LEU A 184 -33.60 -5.38 -19.47
C LEU A 184 -32.61 -4.22 -19.31
N LYS A 185 -32.89 -3.06 -19.91
CA LYS A 185 -32.03 -1.87 -19.78
C LYS A 185 -32.08 -1.28 -18.38
N LYS A 186 -33.26 -1.25 -17.73
CA LYS A 186 -33.37 -0.80 -16.34
C LYS A 186 -32.57 -1.71 -15.40
N ASP A 187 -32.68 -3.02 -15.55
CA ASP A 187 -31.94 -3.98 -14.74
C ASP A 187 -30.43 -3.84 -14.92
N MET A 188 -29.98 -3.64 -16.17
CA MET A 188 -28.57 -3.38 -16.48
C MET A 188 -28.08 -2.09 -15.81
N ILE A 189 -28.85 -1.00 -15.89
CA ILE A 189 -28.51 0.27 -15.22
C ILE A 189 -28.40 0.07 -13.71
N GLN A 190 -29.34 -0.65 -13.09
CA GLN A 190 -29.33 -0.94 -11.66
C GLN A 190 -28.11 -1.77 -11.24
N SER A 191 -27.74 -2.77 -12.04
CA SER A 191 -26.53 -3.56 -11.84
C SER A 191 -25.28 -2.70 -11.91
N LEU A 192 -25.16 -1.84 -12.92
CA LEU A 192 -24.03 -0.91 -13.06
C LEU A 192 -23.94 0.09 -11.92
N GLN A 193 -25.07 0.63 -11.44
CA GLN A 193 -25.11 1.51 -10.28
C GLN A 193 -24.67 0.80 -8.98
N THR A 194 -25.00 -0.48 -8.85
CA THR A 194 -24.53 -1.30 -7.73
C THR A 194 -23.03 -1.59 -7.84
N SER A 195 -22.56 -1.93 -9.03
CA SER A 195 -21.13 -2.09 -9.32
C SER A 195 -20.33 -0.81 -9.02
N TYR A 196 -20.87 0.36 -9.39
CA TYR A 196 -20.26 1.67 -9.07
C TYR A 196 -20.08 1.84 -7.55
N ARG A 197 -21.13 1.61 -6.76
CA ARG A 197 -21.08 1.74 -5.29
C ARG A 197 -20.12 0.75 -4.65
N ASN A 198 -20.13 -0.50 -5.10
CA ASN A 198 -19.25 -1.55 -4.58
C ASN A 198 -17.78 -1.24 -4.90
N THR A 199 -17.50 -0.85 -6.15
CA THR A 199 -16.16 -0.44 -6.59
C THR A 199 -15.68 0.74 -5.77
N GLN A 200 -16.52 1.76 -5.58
CA GLN A 200 -16.17 2.92 -4.75
C GLN A 200 -15.80 2.50 -3.32
N ALA A 201 -16.64 1.70 -2.67
CA ALA A 201 -16.40 1.24 -1.30
C ALA A 201 -15.14 0.37 -1.17
N GLU A 202 -14.86 -0.49 -2.15
CA GLU A 202 -13.65 -1.31 -2.20
C GLU A 202 -12.39 -0.42 -2.25
N TYR A 203 -12.35 0.51 -3.20
CA TYR A 203 -11.22 1.43 -3.33
C TYR A 203 -11.07 2.35 -2.12
N ASP A 204 -12.16 2.81 -1.51
CA ASP A 204 -12.10 3.67 -0.32
C ASP A 204 -11.44 2.93 0.87
N ARG A 205 -11.69 1.62 1.02
CA ARG A 205 -10.99 0.77 2.01
C ARG A 205 -9.51 0.64 1.67
N ILE A 206 -9.17 0.37 0.41
CA ILE A 206 -7.79 0.23 -0.05
C ILE A 206 -7.01 1.54 0.18
N ILE A 207 -7.59 2.68 -0.20
CA ILE A 207 -6.99 4.00 -0.05
C ILE A 207 -6.79 4.33 1.44
N THR A 208 -7.79 4.06 2.27
CA THR A 208 -7.68 4.26 3.72
C THR A 208 -6.55 3.42 4.31
N ARG A 209 -6.44 2.15 3.90
CA ARG A 209 -5.36 1.29 4.38
C ARG A 209 -3.99 1.75 3.91
N LEU A 210 -3.84 2.12 2.64
CA LEU A 210 -2.58 2.62 2.09
C LEU A 210 -2.13 3.92 2.77
N LYS A 211 -3.05 4.85 3.03
CA LYS A 211 -2.74 6.09 3.77
C LYS A 211 -2.23 5.83 5.19
N ALA A 212 -2.69 4.76 5.84
CA ALA A 212 -2.20 4.38 7.16
C ALA A 212 -0.81 3.71 7.13
N LEU A 213 -0.29 3.39 5.95
CA LEU A 213 1.00 2.72 5.74
C LEU A 213 2.07 3.65 5.12
N GLU A 214 1.70 4.91 4.86
CA GLU A 214 2.51 6.01 4.30
C GLU A 214 2.98 6.94 5.42
#